data_AF-A0A9P3FWM7-F1
#
_entry.id   AF-A0A9P3FWM7-F1
#
_cell.length_a   1.000
_cell.length_b   1.000
_cell.length_c   1.000
_cell.angle_alpha   90.00
_cell.angle_beta   90.00
_cell.angle_gamma   90.00
#
_symmetry.space_group_name_H-M   'P 1'
#
loop_
_entity.id
_entity.type
_entity.pdbx_description
1 polymer ?
#
loop_
_entity_poly.entity_id
_entity_poly.type
_entity_poly.pdbx_seq_one_letter_code
_entity_poly.pdbx_strand_id
1 'polypeptide(L)'
;MLLIVRLHDVQLLAFRSLANAICKTLLGAIFANVWQIAQRLAVQYKRIWPFTLLYRPVLYRRYASKDAEQEYWRAVEKAKQRLQASNAHAPVEGLLVYYVPKLLPEYRDAKQEDPEAKEEYISPRTFCKWHRMVFPGQVRHTSPPQSRCGVLTVMQQRQPTLTEAVTALKSYSSRDRREMRRIARLQSDHAVFHRIDTSARYGALWRTWLASKGPDAAVVFAPTAARGA
;
A
#
# COMPACT_ATOMS: atom_id res chain seq x y z
N MET A 1 -74.27 2.72 35.28
CA MET A 1 -72.85 3.05 35.51
C MET A 1 -71.91 1.83 35.47
N LEU A 2 -72.25 0.68 36.09
CA LEU A 2 -71.39 -0.51 36.13
C LEU A 2 -71.00 -1.12 34.76
N LEU A 3 -71.86 -1.03 33.74
CA LEU A 3 -71.58 -1.57 32.40
C LEU A 3 -70.49 -0.78 31.64
N ILE A 4 -70.40 0.53 31.87
CA ILE A 4 -69.39 1.39 31.22
C ILE A 4 -68.00 1.09 31.76
N VAL A 5 -67.88 0.84 33.06
CA VAL A 5 -66.60 0.46 33.71
C VAL A 5 -66.13 -0.90 33.19
N ARG A 6 -67.02 -1.89 33.08
CA ARG A 6 -66.70 -3.23 32.54
C ARG A 6 -66.23 -3.17 31.09
N LEU A 7 -66.81 -2.31 30.26
CA LEU A 7 -66.40 -2.17 28.85
C LEU A 7 -65.00 -1.54 28.74
N HIS A 8 -64.69 -0.55 29.57
CA HIS A 8 -63.38 0.09 29.59
C HIS A 8 -62.27 -0.88 30.03
N ASP A 9 -62.53 -1.72 31.03
CA ASP A 9 -61.55 -2.71 31.50
C ASP A 9 -61.25 -3.79 30.43
N VAL A 10 -62.27 -4.24 29.70
CA VAL A 10 -62.10 -5.20 28.59
C VAL A 10 -61.30 -4.57 27.45
N GLN A 11 -61.59 -3.32 27.09
CA GLN A 11 -60.82 -2.60 26.07
C GLN A 11 -59.36 -2.39 26.49
N LEU A 12 -59.11 -2.06 27.77
CA LEU A 12 -57.76 -1.87 28.30
C LEU A 12 -56.95 -3.18 28.31
N LEU A 13 -57.58 -4.31 28.66
CA LEU A 13 -56.95 -5.64 28.60
C LEU A 13 -56.63 -6.06 27.16
N ALA A 14 -57.54 -5.83 26.22
CA ALA A 14 -57.31 -6.11 24.81
C ALA A 14 -56.16 -5.26 24.24
N PHE A 15 -56.10 -3.96 24.59
CA PHE A 15 -55.03 -3.07 24.16
C PHE A 15 -53.67 -3.48 24.73
N ARG A 16 -53.60 -3.86 26.01
CA ARG A 16 -52.36 -4.36 26.63
C ARG A 16 -51.88 -5.66 25.97
N SER A 17 -52.80 -6.57 25.65
CA SER A 17 -52.46 -7.81 24.95
C SER A 17 -51.89 -7.55 23.55
N LEU A 18 -52.55 -6.68 22.78
CA LEU A 18 -52.11 -6.29 21.44
C LEU A 18 -50.73 -5.58 21.48
N ALA A 19 -50.55 -4.64 22.40
CA ALA A 19 -49.28 -3.92 22.56
C ALA A 19 -48.12 -4.87 22.90
N ASN A 20 -48.35 -5.85 23.78
CA ASN A 20 -47.34 -6.87 24.11
C ASN A 20 -47.01 -7.79 22.92
N ALA A 21 -48.00 -8.16 22.11
CA ALA A 21 -47.79 -8.95 20.91
C ALA A 21 -46.95 -8.19 19.86
N ILE A 22 -47.28 -6.92 19.61
CA ILE A 22 -46.54 -6.05 18.68
C ILE A 22 -45.11 -5.80 19.19
N CYS A 23 -44.92 -5.57 20.49
CA CYS A 23 -43.60 -5.33 21.05
C CYS A 23 -42.69 -6.56 20.91
N LYS A 24 -43.23 -7.78 21.14
CA LYS A 24 -42.48 -9.04 20.96
C LYS A 24 -42.07 -9.28 19.51
N THR A 25 -42.94 -9.01 18.53
CA THR A 25 -42.62 -9.22 17.11
C THR A 25 -41.59 -8.20 16.61
N LEU A 26 -41.73 -6.92 17.00
CA LEU A 26 -40.78 -5.88 16.62
C LEU A 26 -39.40 -6.08 17.25
N LEU A 27 -39.34 -6.40 18.55
CA LEU A 27 -38.07 -6.73 19.21
C LEU A 27 -37.40 -7.94 18.56
N GLY A 28 -38.17 -9.01 18.28
CA GLY A 28 -37.64 -10.19 17.59
C GLY A 28 -37.03 -9.87 16.22
N ALA A 29 -37.70 -9.05 15.42
CA ALA A 29 -37.20 -8.62 14.10
C ALA A 29 -35.93 -7.75 14.20
N ILE A 30 -35.87 -6.84 15.18
CA ILE A 30 -34.68 -6.01 15.42
C ILE A 30 -33.49 -6.89 15.84
N PHE A 31 -33.69 -7.82 16.78
CA PHE A 31 -32.63 -8.74 17.20
C PHE A 31 -32.13 -9.62 16.06
N ALA A 32 -33.02 -10.14 15.20
CA ALA A 32 -32.64 -10.92 14.03
C ALA A 32 -31.77 -10.11 13.04
N ASN A 33 -32.14 -8.85 12.77
CA ASN A 33 -31.36 -7.97 11.89
C ASN A 33 -29.99 -7.62 12.49
N VAL A 34 -29.93 -7.27 13.77
CA VAL A 34 -28.66 -6.98 14.46
C VAL A 34 -27.75 -8.21 14.46
N TRP A 35 -28.31 -9.40 14.72
CA TRP A 35 -27.57 -10.66 14.69
C TRP A 35 -27.01 -10.95 13.29
N GLN A 36 -27.79 -10.73 12.24
CA GLN A 36 -27.34 -10.95 10.85
C GLN A 36 -26.22 -9.98 10.45
N ILE A 37 -26.29 -8.72 10.90
CA ILE A 37 -25.22 -7.73 10.70
C ILE A 37 -23.95 -8.16 11.45
N ALA A 38 -24.08 -8.57 12.71
CA ALA A 38 -22.96 -9.06 13.50
C ALA A 38 -22.27 -10.28 12.86
N GLN A 39 -23.04 -11.23 12.33
CA GLN A 39 -22.49 -12.37 11.59
C GLN A 39 -21.71 -11.94 10.33
N ARG A 40 -22.24 -11.00 9.54
CA ARG A 40 -21.54 -10.47 8.35
C ARG A 40 -20.24 -9.78 8.73
N LEU A 41 -20.23 -8.99 9.80
CA LEU A 41 -19.03 -8.33 10.31
C LEU A 41 -18.01 -9.35 10.84
N ALA A 42 -18.44 -10.38 11.57
CA ALA A 42 -17.56 -11.43 12.09
C ALA A 42 -16.84 -12.20 10.97
N VAL A 43 -17.54 -12.50 9.86
CA VAL A 43 -16.94 -13.15 8.68
C VAL A 43 -15.94 -12.23 8.00
N GLN A 44 -16.24 -10.92 7.85
CA GLN A 44 -15.28 -9.97 7.30
C GLN A 44 -14.05 -9.81 8.19
N TYR A 45 -14.25 -9.77 9.51
CA TYR A 45 -13.17 -9.64 10.48
C TYR A 45 -12.22 -10.84 10.44
N LYS A 46 -12.75 -12.08 10.42
CA LYS A 46 -11.94 -13.30 10.24
C LYS A 46 -11.12 -13.31 8.95
N ARG A 47 -11.61 -12.67 7.88
CA ARG A 47 -10.89 -12.57 6.60
C ARG A 47 -9.76 -11.54 6.61
N ILE A 48 -9.85 -10.52 7.47
CA ILE A 48 -8.86 -9.43 7.58
C ILE A 48 -7.82 -9.74 8.69
N TRP A 49 -8.21 -10.45 9.74
CA TRP A 49 -7.38 -10.78 10.90
C TRP A 49 -6.04 -11.51 10.61
N PRO A 50 -5.92 -12.43 9.62
CA PRO A 50 -4.62 -13.08 9.38
C PRO A 50 -3.56 -12.13 8.83
N PHE A 51 -3.92 -10.94 8.34
CA PHE A 51 -2.95 -9.97 7.80
C PHE A 51 -2.29 -9.11 8.89
N THR A 52 -2.95 -8.87 10.02
CA THR A 52 -2.39 -8.05 11.11
C THR A 52 -1.52 -8.85 12.07
N LEU A 53 -1.77 -10.16 12.24
CA LEU A 53 -0.93 -11.04 13.07
C LEU A 53 0.34 -11.56 12.37
N LEU A 54 0.44 -11.44 11.05
CA LEU A 54 1.67 -11.78 10.30
C LEU A 54 2.63 -10.59 10.14
N TYR A 55 2.24 -9.38 10.56
CA TYR A 55 3.19 -8.31 10.85
C TYR A 55 3.84 -8.63 12.20
N ARG A 56 4.69 -9.66 12.23
CA ARG A 56 5.77 -9.71 13.20
C ARG A 56 6.55 -8.43 12.92
N PRO A 57 6.60 -7.44 13.83
CA PRO A 57 7.63 -6.43 13.71
C PRO A 57 8.92 -7.24 13.60
N VAL A 58 9.61 -7.12 12.47
CA VAL A 58 10.99 -7.59 12.36
C VAL A 58 11.71 -6.69 13.35
N LEU A 59 11.69 -7.10 14.62
CA LEU A 59 12.60 -6.64 15.63
C LEU A 59 13.93 -7.07 15.06
N TYR A 60 14.59 -6.16 14.35
CA TYR A 60 15.96 -6.31 13.90
C TYR A 60 16.82 -6.43 15.14
N ARG A 61 16.79 -7.61 15.77
CA ARG A 61 17.74 -8.01 16.80
C ARG A 61 19.01 -8.35 16.03
N ARG A 62 19.67 -7.28 15.55
CA ARG A 62 20.89 -7.34 14.73
C ARG A 62 22.06 -7.90 15.53
N TYR A 63 21.97 -7.85 16.85
CA TYR A 63 22.98 -8.31 17.79
C TYR A 63 22.45 -9.48 18.63
N ALA A 64 23.29 -10.49 18.86
CA ALA A 64 22.94 -11.69 19.61
C ALA A 64 22.65 -11.40 21.09
N SER A 65 23.25 -10.34 21.65
CA SER A 65 23.10 -9.89 23.03
C SER A 65 23.24 -8.36 23.11
N LYS A 66 22.86 -7.77 24.26
CA LYS A 66 23.12 -6.34 24.54
C LYS A 66 24.61 -6.03 24.63
N ASP A 67 25.40 -6.99 25.13
CA ASP A 67 26.85 -6.82 25.25
C ASP A 67 27.52 -6.73 23.88
N ALA A 68 27.07 -7.54 22.90
CA ALA A 68 27.56 -7.49 21.53
C ALA A 68 27.23 -6.15 20.84
N GLU A 69 26.07 -5.56 21.14
CA GLU A 69 25.73 -4.22 20.68
C GLU A 69 26.65 -3.16 21.31
N GLN A 70 26.92 -3.27 22.61
CA GLN A 70 27.81 -2.35 23.32
C GLN A 70 29.25 -2.44 22.79
N GLU A 71 29.73 -3.66 22.52
CA GLU A 71 31.06 -3.89 21.96
C GLU A 71 31.19 -3.31 20.54
N TYR A 72 30.16 -3.48 19.71
CA TYR A 72 30.09 -2.82 18.40
C TYR A 72 30.23 -1.29 18.54
N TRP A 73 29.47 -0.67 19.44
CA TRP A 73 29.54 0.79 19.63
C TRP A 73 30.90 1.26 20.14
N ARG A 74 31.54 0.50 21.04
CA ARG A 74 32.92 0.78 21.47
C ARG A 74 33.93 0.66 20.32
N ALA A 75 33.77 -0.33 19.45
CA ALA A 75 34.62 -0.51 18.28
C ALA A 75 34.45 0.64 17.27
N VAL A 76 33.21 1.10 17.04
CA VAL A 76 32.90 2.26 16.20
C VAL A 76 33.54 3.53 16.78
N GLU A 77 33.44 3.78 18.09
CA GLU A 77 34.04 4.96 18.71
C GLU A 77 35.58 4.94 18.62
N LYS A 78 36.19 3.77 18.84
CA LYS A 78 37.64 3.59 18.69
C LYS A 78 38.10 3.81 17.24
N ALA A 79 37.31 3.35 16.27
CA ALA A 79 37.58 3.60 14.85
C ALA A 79 37.48 5.10 14.51
N LYS A 80 36.46 5.78 15.05
CA LYS A 80 36.28 7.23 14.91
C LYS A 80 37.46 8.01 15.50
N GLN A 81 37.92 7.66 16.70
CA GLN A 81 39.10 8.26 17.32
C GLN A 81 40.37 8.07 16.49
N ARG A 82 40.60 6.86 15.94
CA ARG A 82 41.73 6.60 15.03
C ARG A 82 41.66 7.44 13.76
N LEU A 83 40.46 7.64 13.24
CA LEU A 83 40.22 8.41 12.04
C LEU A 83 40.46 9.91 12.29
N GLN A 84 40.02 10.43 13.43
CA GLN A 84 40.31 11.81 13.86
C GLN A 84 41.79 12.04 14.16
N ALA A 85 42.50 11.05 14.71
CA ALA A 85 43.94 11.10 14.94
C ALA A 85 44.77 10.95 13.66
N SER A 86 44.16 10.48 12.57
CA SER A 86 44.84 10.37 11.28
C SER A 86 44.96 11.76 10.64
N ASN A 87 46.15 12.06 10.11
CA ASN A 87 46.40 13.24 9.27
C ASN A 87 45.64 13.22 7.93
N ALA A 88 44.67 12.31 7.74
CA ALA A 88 43.75 12.31 6.61
C ALA A 88 42.90 13.60 6.50
N HIS A 89 42.86 14.42 7.56
CA HIS A 89 42.26 15.77 7.53
C HIS A 89 43.24 16.89 7.17
N ALA A 90 44.55 16.65 7.18
CA ALA A 90 45.52 17.65 6.76
C ALA A 90 45.40 17.89 5.24
N PRO A 91 45.27 19.15 4.78
CA PRO A 91 45.29 19.43 3.35
C PRO A 91 46.66 19.03 2.79
N VAL A 92 46.68 18.01 1.93
CA VAL A 92 47.90 17.63 1.21
C VAL A 92 48.07 18.64 0.07
N GLU A 93 48.97 19.61 0.25
CA GLU A 93 49.43 20.47 -0.84
C GLU A 93 50.32 19.67 -1.79
N GLY A 94 49.82 19.43 -3.01
CA GLY A 94 50.60 18.85 -4.09
C GLY A 94 50.34 17.36 -4.35
N LEU A 95 49.91 17.08 -5.58
CA LEU A 95 49.72 15.76 -6.20
C LEU A 95 48.50 14.94 -5.75
N LEU A 96 47.40 15.20 -6.47
CA LEU A 96 46.18 14.41 -6.47
C LEU A 96 46.43 13.07 -7.18
N VAL A 97 46.76 12.00 -6.44
CA VAL A 97 46.90 10.65 -7.05
C VAL A 97 45.79 9.67 -6.64
N TYR A 98 45.05 9.90 -5.55
CA TYR A 98 43.80 9.17 -5.32
C TYR A 98 42.79 10.07 -4.61
N TYR A 99 41.62 10.26 -5.23
CA TYR A 99 40.49 10.91 -4.59
C TYR A 99 40.01 10.01 -3.46
N VAL A 100 40.50 10.25 -2.24
CA VAL A 100 39.85 9.76 -1.03
C VAL A 100 38.68 10.72 -0.81
N PRO A 101 37.42 10.28 -1.00
CA PRO A 101 36.29 11.15 -0.72
C PRO A 101 36.44 11.63 0.72
N LYS A 102 36.52 12.96 0.88
CA LYS A 102 36.44 13.62 2.18
C LYS A 102 35.29 12.96 2.94
N LEU A 103 35.59 12.40 4.11
CA LEU A 103 34.56 11.86 4.99
C LEU A 103 33.57 13.01 5.24
N LEU A 104 32.40 12.80 4.65
CA LEU A 104 31.22 13.65 4.46
C LEU A 104 31.29 15.05 5.10
N PRO A 105 31.23 16.12 4.30
CA PRO A 105 31.11 17.48 4.80
C PRO A 105 29.89 17.68 5.71
N GLU A 106 29.97 18.69 6.58
CA GLU A 106 28.99 19.08 7.62
C GLU A 106 27.54 19.29 7.13
N TYR A 107 27.27 19.26 5.81
CA TYR A 107 25.91 19.23 5.28
C TYR A 107 25.09 18.00 5.70
N ARG A 108 25.71 16.98 6.33
CA ARG A 108 25.01 15.82 6.88
C ARG A 108 24.27 16.11 8.19
N ASP A 109 24.60 17.19 8.90
CA ASP A 109 23.94 17.55 10.15
C ASP A 109 22.61 18.29 9.91
N ALA A 110 22.51 19.01 8.79
CA ALA A 110 21.23 19.38 8.23
C ALA A 110 20.64 18.13 7.56
N LYS A 111 19.83 17.35 8.30
CA LYS A 111 19.00 16.29 7.72
C LYS A 111 18.03 16.92 6.73
N GLN A 112 18.48 17.18 5.51
CA GLN A 112 17.60 17.34 4.39
C GLN A 112 17.01 15.94 4.17
N GLU A 113 15.84 15.70 4.79
CA GLU A 113 15.08 14.48 4.55
C GLU A 113 14.82 14.42 3.05
N ASP A 114 15.54 13.53 2.37
CA ASP A 114 15.30 13.28 0.97
C ASP A 114 13.84 12.84 0.85
N PRO A 115 12.97 13.63 0.20
CA PRO A 115 11.58 13.25 0.04
C PRO A 115 11.45 11.92 -0.70
N GLU A 116 12.47 11.44 -1.43
CA GLU A 116 12.49 10.12 -2.08
C GLU A 116 12.83 8.97 -1.12
N ALA A 117 13.52 9.24 0.00
CA ALA A 117 13.92 8.21 0.96
C ALA A 117 12.76 7.66 1.81
N LYS A 118 11.62 8.38 1.86
CA LYS A 118 10.44 7.89 2.59
C LYS A 118 9.73 6.82 1.78
N GLU A 119 9.83 5.57 2.24
CA GLU A 119 9.12 4.44 1.63
C GLU A 119 7.61 4.71 1.56
N GLU A 120 7.08 4.77 0.34
CA GLU A 120 5.65 4.96 0.13
C GLU A 120 4.93 3.63 -0.05
N TYR A 121 4.08 3.30 0.92
CA TYR A 121 3.23 2.12 0.87
C TYR A 121 1.93 2.35 0.09
N ILE A 122 1.73 1.72 -1.06
CA ILE A 122 0.43 1.72 -1.75
C ILE A 122 -0.31 0.40 -1.55
N SER A 123 -1.61 0.48 -1.27
CA SER A 123 -2.43 -0.73 -1.14
C SER A 123 -2.59 -1.43 -2.50
N PRO A 124 -2.68 -2.77 -2.54
CA PRO A 124 -2.90 -3.51 -3.79
C PRO A 124 -4.15 -3.05 -4.56
N ARG A 125 -5.20 -2.64 -3.85
CA ARG A 125 -6.42 -2.07 -4.45
C ARG A 125 -6.14 -0.74 -5.17
N THR A 126 -5.33 0.13 -4.58
CA THR A 126 -4.89 1.38 -5.22
C THR A 126 -4.08 1.10 -6.48
N PHE A 127 -3.23 0.06 -6.46
CA PHE A 127 -2.49 -0.39 -7.63
C PHE A 127 -3.42 -0.90 -8.75
N CYS A 128 -4.37 -1.79 -8.45
CA CYS A 128 -5.34 -2.26 -9.45
C CYS A 128 -6.14 -1.10 -10.05
N LYS A 129 -6.53 -0.12 -9.23
CA LYS A 129 -7.21 1.10 -9.70
C LYS A 129 -6.34 1.90 -10.67
N TRP A 130 -5.11 2.20 -10.26
CA TRP A 130 -4.14 2.90 -11.10
C TRP A 130 -3.91 2.15 -12.43
N HIS A 131 -3.70 0.83 -12.38
CA HIS A 131 -3.46 -0.01 -13.54
C HIS A 131 -4.63 0.08 -14.52
N ARG A 132 -5.87 0.00 -14.02
CA ARG A 132 -7.07 0.13 -14.86
C ARG A 132 -7.19 1.50 -15.52
N MET A 133 -6.76 2.56 -14.83
CA MET A 133 -6.75 3.92 -15.38
C MET A 133 -5.69 4.13 -16.47
N VAL A 134 -4.47 3.63 -16.24
CA VAL A 134 -3.31 3.85 -17.11
C VAL A 134 -3.30 2.90 -18.31
N PHE A 135 -3.74 1.67 -18.08
CA PHE A 135 -3.86 0.61 -19.08
C PHE A 135 -5.33 0.26 -19.24
N PRO A 136 -6.12 1.14 -19.88
CA PRO A 136 -7.50 0.81 -20.23
C PRO A 136 -7.44 -0.46 -21.07
N GLY A 137 -8.00 -1.55 -20.54
CA GLY A 137 -8.16 -2.75 -21.35
C GLY A 137 -8.89 -2.35 -22.62
N GLN A 138 -8.45 -2.86 -23.77
CA GLN A 138 -9.25 -2.71 -24.99
C GLN A 138 -10.64 -3.27 -24.67
N VAL A 139 -11.58 -2.34 -24.51
CA VAL A 139 -12.98 -2.64 -24.43
C VAL A 139 -13.25 -3.29 -25.77
N ARG A 140 -13.51 -4.60 -25.76
CA ARG A 140 -14.06 -5.25 -26.93
C ARG A 140 -15.43 -4.60 -27.09
N HIS A 141 -15.49 -3.49 -27.82
CA HIS A 141 -16.69 -3.20 -28.57
C HIS A 141 -16.91 -4.47 -29.37
N THR A 142 -17.99 -5.16 -29.03
CA THR A 142 -18.48 -6.31 -29.75
C THR A 142 -18.95 -5.82 -31.12
N SER A 143 -18.01 -5.36 -31.94
CA SER A 143 -18.20 -5.25 -33.36
C SER A 143 -18.45 -6.68 -33.84
N PRO A 144 -19.55 -6.93 -34.57
CA PRO A 144 -19.82 -8.25 -35.13
C PRO A 144 -18.60 -8.76 -35.91
N PRO A 145 -18.29 -10.05 -35.83
CA PRO A 145 -17.12 -10.63 -36.47
C PRO A 145 -17.32 -10.64 -38.00
N GLN A 146 -16.90 -9.60 -38.70
CA GLN A 146 -17.07 -9.54 -40.16
C GLN A 146 -15.85 -9.21 -41.00
N SER A 147 -14.63 -9.16 -40.45
CA SER A 147 -13.46 -9.09 -41.33
C SER A 147 -12.28 -9.88 -40.79
N ARG A 148 -12.13 -11.07 -41.39
CA ARG A 148 -10.91 -11.87 -41.43
C ARG A 148 -9.82 -11.06 -42.14
N CYS A 149 -9.00 -10.33 -41.40
CA CYS A 149 -7.65 -10.04 -41.85
C CYS A 149 -6.75 -10.08 -40.62
N GLY A 150 -5.87 -11.07 -40.60
CA GLY A 150 -5.17 -11.50 -39.41
C GLY A 150 -3.96 -10.65 -39.06
N VAL A 151 -3.44 -11.01 -37.88
CA VAL A 151 -2.06 -10.78 -37.44
C VAL A 151 -1.74 -9.34 -37.07
N LEU A 152 -2.17 -8.96 -35.87
CA LEU A 152 -1.30 -8.38 -34.86
C LEU A 152 -1.96 -8.66 -33.51
N THR A 153 -1.46 -9.67 -32.80
CA THR A 153 -1.82 -9.98 -31.41
C THR A 153 -1.39 -8.81 -30.53
N VAL A 154 -2.22 -7.77 -30.47
CA VAL A 154 -2.12 -6.75 -29.42
C VAL A 154 -2.30 -7.50 -28.12
N MET A 155 -1.20 -7.69 -27.38
CA MET A 155 -1.20 -8.31 -26.05
C MET A 155 -2.25 -7.60 -25.20
N GLN A 156 -3.39 -8.26 -25.02
CA GLN A 156 -4.49 -7.73 -24.23
C GLN A 156 -4.02 -7.70 -22.78
N GLN A 157 -3.67 -6.52 -22.27
CA GLN A 157 -3.23 -6.36 -20.89
C GLN A 157 -4.39 -6.69 -19.96
N ARG A 158 -4.35 -7.88 -19.36
CA ARG A 158 -5.31 -8.36 -18.38
C ARG A 158 -5.21 -7.49 -17.12
N GLN A 159 -6.35 -7.18 -16.49
CA GLN A 159 -6.37 -6.48 -15.21
C GLN A 159 -5.75 -7.36 -14.12
N PRO A 160 -4.76 -6.87 -13.35
CA PRO A 160 -4.06 -7.67 -12.35
C PRO A 160 -5.00 -8.00 -11.19
N THR A 161 -4.91 -9.25 -10.72
CA THR A 161 -5.52 -9.69 -9.46
C THR A 161 -4.83 -9.05 -8.26
N LEU A 162 -5.47 -9.07 -7.08
CA LEU A 162 -4.88 -8.48 -5.87
C LEU A 162 -3.55 -9.16 -5.47
N THR A 163 -3.43 -10.47 -5.71
CA THR A 163 -2.20 -11.23 -5.45
C THR A 163 -1.08 -10.86 -6.42
N GLU A 164 -1.40 -10.74 -7.71
CA GLU A 164 -0.45 -10.26 -8.72
C GLU A 164 -0.02 -8.82 -8.45
N ALA A 165 -0.94 -7.97 -7.99
CA ALA A 165 -0.64 -6.59 -7.60
C ALA A 165 0.39 -6.54 -6.46
N VAL A 166 0.30 -7.38 -5.44
CA VAL A 166 1.30 -7.45 -4.36
C VAL A 166 2.68 -7.81 -4.90
N THR A 167 2.75 -8.74 -5.85
CA THR A 167 4.03 -9.15 -6.47
C THR A 167 4.58 -8.05 -7.36
N ALA A 168 3.75 -7.45 -8.20
CA ALA A 168 4.13 -6.37 -9.11
C ALA A 168 4.62 -5.13 -8.35
N LEU A 169 4.01 -4.80 -7.20
CA LEU A 169 4.41 -3.66 -6.39
C LEU A 169 5.86 -3.71 -5.89
N LYS A 170 6.46 -4.91 -5.82
CA LYS A 170 7.85 -5.10 -5.40
C LYS A 170 8.85 -4.61 -6.44
N SER A 171 8.48 -4.58 -7.73
CA SER A 171 9.38 -4.14 -8.80
C SER A 171 9.40 -2.63 -9.00
N TYR A 172 8.51 -1.89 -8.35
CA TYR A 172 8.39 -0.44 -8.51
C TYR A 172 9.17 0.31 -7.42
N SER A 173 9.77 1.44 -7.79
CA SER A 173 10.47 2.32 -6.84
C SER A 173 9.49 3.04 -5.91
N SER A 174 9.96 3.62 -4.81
CA SER A 174 9.12 4.47 -3.94
C SER A 174 8.57 5.70 -4.68
N ARG A 175 9.34 6.25 -5.62
CA ARG A 175 8.91 7.36 -6.49
C ARG A 175 7.79 6.95 -7.43
N ASP A 176 7.83 5.71 -7.93
CA ASP A 176 6.79 5.14 -8.78
C ASP A 176 5.50 4.99 -8.00
N ARG A 177 5.60 4.40 -6.80
CA ARG A 177 4.45 4.19 -5.92
C ARG A 177 3.78 5.51 -5.53
N ARG A 178 4.56 6.57 -5.32
CA ARG A 178 4.06 7.93 -5.11
C ARG A 178 3.23 8.40 -6.28
N GLU A 179 3.77 8.28 -7.48
CA GLU A 179 3.08 8.75 -8.68
C GLU A 179 1.84 7.91 -9.00
N MET A 180 1.92 6.59 -8.83
CA MET A 180 0.77 5.70 -8.94
C MET A 180 -0.36 6.14 -8.00
N ARG A 181 -0.01 6.44 -6.74
CA ARG A 181 -0.98 6.95 -5.75
C ARG A 181 -1.57 8.29 -6.17
N ARG A 182 -0.73 9.20 -6.69
CA ARG A 182 -1.16 10.53 -7.19
C ARG A 182 -2.19 10.36 -8.30
N ILE A 183 -1.88 9.57 -9.33
CA ILE A 183 -2.78 9.31 -10.46
C ILE A 183 -4.06 8.60 -9.99
N ALA A 184 -3.95 7.60 -9.12
CA ALA A 184 -5.10 6.86 -8.60
C ALA A 184 -6.10 7.74 -7.82
N ARG A 185 -5.64 8.86 -7.25
CA ARG A 185 -6.51 9.83 -6.55
C ARG A 185 -7.27 10.76 -7.48
N LEU A 186 -6.89 10.85 -8.76
CA LEU A 186 -7.56 11.73 -9.74
C LEU A 186 -8.95 11.24 -10.16
N GLN A 187 -9.36 10.04 -9.74
CA GLN A 187 -10.69 9.48 -9.96
C GLN A 187 -11.20 8.82 -8.69
N SER A 188 -12.53 8.75 -8.53
CA SER A 188 -13.13 7.97 -7.45
C SER A 188 -13.08 6.47 -7.78
N ASP A 189 -13.08 5.63 -6.74
CA ASP A 189 -13.15 4.17 -6.92
C ASP A 189 -14.40 3.77 -7.72
N HIS A 190 -15.53 4.40 -7.44
CA HIS A 190 -16.79 4.14 -8.13
C HIS A 190 -16.66 4.40 -9.63
N ALA A 191 -16.06 5.52 -10.04
CA ALA A 191 -15.86 5.85 -11.44
C ALA A 191 -14.95 4.84 -12.15
N VAL A 192 -13.84 4.42 -11.54
CA VAL A 192 -12.87 3.52 -12.19
C VAL A 192 -13.39 2.08 -12.30
N PHE A 193 -14.06 1.57 -11.27
CA PHE A 193 -14.46 0.16 -11.24
C PHE A 193 -15.81 -0.11 -11.92
N HIS A 194 -16.74 0.85 -11.93
CA HIS A 194 -18.06 0.69 -12.56
C HIS A 194 -18.16 1.26 -13.97
N ARG A 195 -17.33 2.25 -14.35
CA ARG A 195 -17.27 2.70 -15.75
C ARG A 195 -16.16 1.97 -16.49
N ILE A 196 -16.44 1.71 -17.76
CA ILE A 196 -15.50 1.04 -18.68
C ILE A 196 -14.59 2.09 -19.36
N ASP A 197 -15.06 3.34 -19.46
CA ASP A 197 -14.36 4.41 -20.18
C ASP A 197 -13.29 5.06 -19.31
N THR A 198 -12.17 4.38 -19.19
CA THR A 198 -10.95 4.97 -18.65
C THR A 198 -10.29 5.78 -19.76
N SER A 199 -10.28 7.11 -19.57
CA SER A 199 -9.71 8.03 -20.55
C SER A 199 -8.22 7.75 -20.76
N ALA A 200 -7.80 7.73 -22.04
CA ALA A 200 -6.38 7.65 -22.45
C ALA A 200 -5.48 8.73 -21.81
N ARG A 201 -6.08 9.78 -21.24
CA ARG A 201 -5.42 10.83 -20.48
C ARG A 201 -4.51 10.30 -19.36
N TYR A 202 -4.94 9.30 -18.60
CA TYR A 202 -4.13 8.80 -17.48
C TYR A 202 -2.90 8.02 -17.95
N GLY A 203 -3.04 7.28 -19.05
CA GLY A 203 -1.90 6.65 -19.73
C GLY A 203 -0.89 7.68 -20.24
N ALA A 204 -1.34 8.85 -20.71
CA ALA A 204 -0.45 9.95 -21.09
C ALA A 204 0.30 10.51 -19.88
N LEU A 205 -0.38 10.79 -18.76
CA LEU A 205 0.25 11.28 -17.52
C LEU A 205 1.36 10.33 -17.04
N TRP A 206 1.09 9.03 -17.05
CA TRP A 206 2.09 8.04 -16.65
C TRP A 206 3.31 8.01 -17.57
N ARG A 207 3.10 8.07 -18.90
CA ARG A 207 4.20 8.12 -19.88
C ARG A 207 5.03 9.39 -19.74
N THR A 208 4.40 10.55 -19.55
CA THR A 208 5.11 11.82 -19.33
C THR A 208 5.95 11.75 -18.06
N TRP A 209 5.40 11.19 -16.98
CA TRP A 209 6.15 11.01 -15.74
C TRP A 209 7.35 10.07 -15.94
N LEU A 210 7.17 8.92 -16.61
CA LEU A 210 8.27 7.99 -16.93
C LEU A 210 9.38 8.68 -17.73
N ALA A 211 9.02 9.51 -18.72
CA ALA A 211 9.98 10.27 -19.52
C ALA A 211 10.72 11.33 -18.68
N SER A 212 10.03 11.97 -17.74
CA SER A 212 10.61 13.04 -16.89
C SER A 212 11.43 12.54 -15.71
N LYS A 213 11.18 11.31 -15.24
CA LYS A 213 11.81 10.77 -14.03
C LYS A 213 13.30 10.50 -14.23
N GLY A 214 13.68 10.11 -15.44
CA GLY A 214 15.00 9.55 -15.71
C GLY A 214 15.10 8.07 -15.29
N PRO A 215 16.24 7.41 -15.59
CA PRO A 215 16.47 6.02 -15.23
C PRO A 215 16.56 5.86 -13.72
N ASP A 216 16.04 4.74 -13.20
CA ASP A 216 16.28 4.34 -11.81
C ASP A 216 17.75 4.01 -11.62
N ALA A 217 18.44 4.76 -10.75
CA ALA A 217 19.80 4.44 -10.37
C ALA A 217 19.80 3.14 -9.55
N ALA A 218 20.27 2.04 -10.16
CA ALA A 218 20.49 0.78 -9.48
C ALA A 218 21.99 0.61 -9.19
N VAL A 219 22.36 0.47 -7.92
CA VAL A 219 23.73 0.07 -7.54
C VAL A 219 23.82 -1.45 -7.65
N VAL A 220 24.46 -1.93 -8.72
CA VAL A 220 24.71 -3.36 -8.94
C VAL A 220 26.12 -3.67 -8.45
N PHE A 221 26.23 -4.49 -7.40
CA PHE A 221 27.52 -5.04 -6.99
C PHE A 221 27.88 -6.19 -7.92
N ALA A 222 28.82 -5.97 -8.83
CA ALA A 222 29.36 -7.04 -9.64
C ALA A 222 30.22 -7.96 -8.75
N PRO A 223 30.01 -9.28 -8.76
CA PRO A 223 30.91 -10.20 -8.07
C PRO A 223 32.30 -10.04 -8.68
N THR A 224 33.28 -9.64 -7.87
CA THR A 224 34.69 -9.72 -8.26
C THR A 224 34.99 -11.17 -8.54
N ALA A 225 35.20 -11.51 -9.82
CA ALA A 225 35.68 -12.82 -10.22
C ALA A 225 36.90 -13.12 -9.33
N ALA A 226 36.78 -14.15 -8.50
CA ALA A 226 37.88 -14.62 -7.69
C ALA A 226 39.01 -14.92 -8.67
N ARG A 227 40.04 -14.08 -8.69
CA ARG A 227 41.28 -14.38 -9.42
C ARG A 227 41.79 -15.67 -8.80
N GLY A 228 41.73 -16.75 -9.58
CA GLY A 228 42.25 -18.05 -9.18
C GLY A 228 43.66 -17.87 -8.65
N ALA A 229 43.83 -18.23 -7.38
CA ALA A 229 45.13 -18.50 -6.78
C ALA A 229 45.56 -19.91 -7.17
#